data_AF-A0A2H0QNA0-F1
#
_entry.id   AF-A0A2H0QNA0-F1
#
_cell.length_a   1.000
_cell.length_b   1.000
_cell.length_c   1.000
_cell.angle_alpha   90.00
_cell.angle_beta   90.00
_cell.angle_gamma   90.00
#
_symmetry.space_group_name_H-M   'P 1'
#
loop_
_entity.id
_entity.type
_entity.pdbx_description
1 polymer ?
#
loop_
_entity_poly.entity_id
_entity_poly.type
_entity_poly.pdbx_seq_one_letter_code
_entity_poly.pdbx_strand_id
1 'polypeptide(L)'
;MKRLNLIIALLSLSFNSFAAEGLSLDDLGFNASDVKVDKALTEKLEKRNWMLKAHQYTALGALALMSGAILTAGEHKQAKDSHVALGIAGATAYYTAASFAFLAPELDEKTPARGMTVWHRRLAWIHFPALLIGPTLGYLANQKYKKGQEPTGMLKNHAAITTIGFIAFAASALTMTIEF
;
A
#
# COMPACT_ATOMS: atom_id res chain seq x y z
N MET A 1 10.92 0.32 36.93
CA MET A 1 10.40 0.00 35.58
C MET A 1 8.87 -0.07 35.47
N LYS A 2 8.08 -0.36 36.52
CA LYS A 2 6.61 -0.45 36.42
C LYS A 2 5.84 0.89 36.32
N ARG A 3 6.47 2.05 36.62
CA ARG A 3 5.81 3.36 36.58
C ARG A 3 5.90 4.08 35.22
N LEU A 4 6.82 3.66 34.36
CA LEU A 4 7.02 4.29 33.03
C LEU A 4 5.97 3.82 32.01
N ASN A 5 5.47 2.59 32.14
CA ASN A 5 4.43 2.04 31.27
C ASN A 5 3.03 2.61 31.56
N LEU A 6 2.81 3.22 32.74
CA LEU A 6 1.54 3.85 33.08
C LEU A 6 1.39 5.23 32.42
N ILE A 7 2.50 5.93 32.19
CA ILE A 7 2.52 7.25 31.53
C ILE A 7 2.29 7.10 30.02
N ILE A 8 2.79 6.02 29.41
CA ILE A 8 2.56 5.72 27.99
C ILE A 8 1.11 5.23 27.75
N ALA A 9 0.49 4.54 28.71
CA ALA A 9 -0.91 4.16 28.65
C ALA A 9 -1.88 5.35 28.86
N LEU A 10 -1.46 6.41 29.56
CA LEU A 10 -2.26 7.63 29.77
C LEU A 10 -2.15 8.63 28.61
N LEU A 11 -1.16 8.51 27.73
CA LEU A 11 -0.99 9.41 26.56
C LEU A 11 -1.80 8.99 25.32
N SER A 12 -2.51 7.86 25.36
CA SER A 12 -3.28 7.31 24.23
C SER A 12 -4.80 7.51 24.36
N LEU A 13 -5.27 8.31 25.33
CA LEU A 13 -6.70 8.45 25.66
C LEU A 13 -7.23 9.90 25.64
N SER A 14 -6.74 10.74 24.74
CA SER A 14 -7.24 12.11 24.59
C SER A 14 -7.21 12.64 23.16
N PHE A 15 -7.66 11.83 22.20
CA PHE A 15 -8.06 12.31 20.88
C PHE A 15 -9.44 11.74 20.55
N ASN A 16 -10.49 12.31 21.13
CA ASN A 16 -11.82 12.26 20.53
C ASN A 16 -12.67 13.42 21.04
N SER A 17 -13.35 14.05 20.09
CA SER A 17 -14.37 15.10 20.25
C SER A 17 -13.88 16.55 20.19
N PHE A 18 -13.19 16.91 19.10
CA PHE A 18 -13.67 18.08 18.36
C PHE A 18 -14.50 17.52 17.19
N ALA A 19 -15.77 17.20 17.46
CA ALA A 19 -16.74 17.18 16.39
C ALA A 19 -16.93 18.65 16.04
N ALA A 20 -16.25 19.13 14.99
CA ALA A 20 -16.66 20.37 14.37
C ALA A 20 -18.15 20.23 14.07
N GLU A 21 -18.98 21.17 14.54
CA GLU A 21 -20.35 21.30 14.05
C GLU A 21 -20.27 21.22 12.53
N GLY A 22 -20.88 20.17 11.97
CA GLY A 22 -20.73 19.86 10.56
C GLY A 22 -21.24 21.05 9.76
N LEU A 23 -20.34 21.69 8.99
CA LEU A 23 -20.69 22.72 8.02
C LEU A 23 -21.95 22.29 7.26
N SER A 24 -23.01 23.09 7.35
CA SER A 24 -24.22 22.86 6.59
C SER A 24 -24.07 23.40 5.17
N LEU A 25 -24.91 22.94 4.25
CA LEU A 25 -24.93 23.46 2.88
C LEU A 25 -25.32 24.95 2.84
N ASP A 26 -26.16 25.37 3.78
CA ASP A 26 -26.57 26.76 3.95
C ASP A 26 -25.38 27.65 4.37
N ASP A 27 -24.47 27.15 5.22
CA ASP A 27 -23.23 27.85 5.61
C ASP A 27 -22.27 28.06 4.42
N LEU A 28 -22.41 27.23 3.38
CA LEU A 28 -21.66 27.32 2.13
C LEU A 28 -22.40 28.12 1.04
N GLY A 29 -23.56 28.70 1.35
CA GLY A 29 -24.38 29.51 0.44
C GLY A 29 -25.21 28.71 -0.56
N PHE A 30 -25.42 27.41 -0.32
CA PHE A 30 -26.27 26.55 -1.15
C PHE A 30 -27.63 26.34 -0.46
N ASN A 31 -28.75 26.59 -1.15
CA ASN A 31 -30.05 26.16 -0.63
C ASN A 31 -30.21 24.65 -0.82
N ALA A 32 -30.79 23.96 0.15
CA ALA A 32 -31.08 22.52 0.07
C ALA A 32 -31.91 22.11 -1.17
N SER A 33 -32.70 23.04 -1.74
CA SER A 33 -33.45 22.85 -2.99
C SER A 33 -32.58 22.80 -4.26
N ASP A 34 -31.39 23.37 -4.20
CA ASP A 34 -30.49 23.52 -5.36
C ASP A 34 -29.57 22.30 -5.52
N VAL A 35 -29.47 21.46 -4.49
CA VAL A 35 -28.59 20.30 -4.46
C VAL A 35 -29.35 19.03 -4.87
N LYS A 36 -29.14 18.59 -6.12
CA LYS A 36 -29.58 17.26 -6.56
C LYS A 36 -28.56 16.21 -6.15
N VAL A 37 -28.82 15.52 -5.04
CA VAL A 37 -27.98 14.38 -4.61
C VAL A 37 -28.40 13.13 -5.39
N ASP A 38 -27.50 12.66 -6.27
CA ASP A 38 -27.63 11.32 -6.85
C ASP A 38 -27.13 10.29 -5.83
N LYS A 39 -28.08 9.60 -5.19
CA LYS A 39 -27.78 8.58 -4.18
C LYS A 39 -26.88 7.46 -4.72
N ALA A 40 -27.08 7.02 -5.97
CA ALA A 40 -26.29 5.95 -6.56
C ALA A 40 -24.85 6.41 -6.83
N LEU A 41 -24.67 7.66 -7.29
CA LEU A 41 -23.34 8.25 -7.45
C LEU A 41 -22.63 8.43 -6.10
N THR A 42 -23.34 8.89 -5.06
CA THR A 42 -22.78 9.03 -3.71
C THR A 42 -22.30 7.69 -3.16
N GLU A 43 -23.12 6.64 -3.23
CA GLU A 43 -22.75 5.29 -2.77
C GLU A 43 -21.52 4.75 -3.53
N LYS A 44 -21.45 4.99 -4.84
CA LYS A 44 -20.31 4.61 -5.69
C LYS A 44 -19.03 5.36 -5.31
N LEU A 45 -19.14 6.67 -5.04
CA LEU A 45 -18.03 7.51 -4.58
C LEU A 45 -17.51 7.09 -3.22
N GLU A 46 -18.40 6.83 -2.26
CA GLU A 46 -18.05 6.36 -0.92
C GLU A 46 -17.31 5.03 -0.98
N LYS A 47 -17.83 4.07 -1.76
CA LYS A 47 -17.18 2.77 -1.96
C LYS A 47 -15.81 2.93 -2.60
N ARG A 48 -15.68 3.74 -3.66
CA ARG A 48 -14.39 4.00 -4.32
C ARG A 48 -13.40 4.64 -3.33
N ASN A 49 -13.81 5.65 -2.58
CA ASN A 49 -12.98 6.32 -1.58
C ASN A 49 -12.50 5.35 -0.51
N TRP A 50 -13.39 4.50 0.01
CA TRP A 50 -13.02 3.47 0.98
C TRP A 50 -11.99 2.49 0.43
N MET A 51 -12.19 1.98 -0.80
CA MET A 51 -11.23 1.05 -1.43
C MET A 51 -9.88 1.70 -1.69
N LEU A 52 -9.85 2.96 -2.15
CA LEU A 52 -8.58 3.66 -2.40
C LEU A 52 -7.83 4.00 -1.10
N LYS A 53 -8.54 4.31 0.00
CA LYS A 53 -7.92 4.41 1.33
C LYS A 53 -7.37 3.06 1.80
N ALA A 54 -8.13 1.99 1.62
CA ALA A 54 -7.68 0.63 1.95
C ALA A 54 -6.45 0.24 1.13
N HIS A 55 -6.41 0.56 -0.17
CA HIS A 55 -5.23 0.43 -1.02
C HIS A 55 -4.02 1.15 -0.43
N GLN A 56 -4.16 2.45 -0.11
CA GLN A 56 -3.06 3.26 0.39
C GLN A 56 -2.51 2.74 1.73
N TYR A 57 -3.38 2.50 2.72
CA TYR A 57 -2.94 2.03 4.04
C TYR A 57 -2.31 0.63 3.95
N THR A 58 -2.91 -0.26 3.17
CA THR A 58 -2.37 -1.62 2.99
C THR A 58 -1.05 -1.57 2.23
N ALA A 59 -0.90 -0.67 1.25
CA ALA A 59 0.35 -0.45 0.52
C ALA A 59 1.46 0.07 1.45
N LEU A 60 1.18 1.01 2.34
CA LEU A 60 2.17 1.47 3.34
C LEU A 60 2.58 0.34 4.29
N GLY A 61 1.65 -0.50 4.72
CA GLY A 61 1.95 -1.72 5.48
C GLY A 61 2.83 -2.70 4.70
N ALA A 62 2.52 -2.92 3.42
CA ALA A 62 3.35 -3.74 2.53
C ALA A 62 4.78 -3.17 2.41
N LEU A 63 4.91 -1.85 2.24
CA LEU A 63 6.21 -1.18 2.15
C LEU A 63 7.05 -1.39 3.42
N ALA A 64 6.44 -1.30 4.61
CA ALA A 64 7.11 -1.56 5.88
C ALA A 64 7.56 -3.03 6.00
N LEU A 65 6.69 -3.99 5.68
CA LEU A 65 7.02 -5.42 5.71
C LEU A 65 8.14 -5.78 4.73
N MET A 66 8.09 -5.24 3.50
CA MET A 66 9.12 -5.45 2.49
C MET A 66 10.45 -4.81 2.88
N SER A 67 10.43 -3.64 3.52
CA SER A 67 11.63 -3.03 4.10
C SER A 67 12.25 -3.96 5.15
N GLY A 68 11.44 -4.54 6.03
CA GLY A 68 11.90 -5.56 6.99
C GLY A 68 12.49 -6.80 6.30
N ALA A 69 11.87 -7.28 5.22
CA ALA A 69 12.38 -8.40 4.44
C ALA A 69 13.76 -8.08 3.84
N ILE A 70 13.96 -6.87 3.31
CA ILE A 70 15.26 -6.42 2.78
C ILE A 70 16.31 -6.35 3.89
N LEU A 71 15.97 -5.76 5.04
CA LEU A 71 16.90 -5.63 6.18
C LEU A 71 17.28 -6.97 6.81
N THR A 72 16.42 -7.97 6.69
CA THR A 72 16.65 -9.32 7.20
C THR A 72 17.23 -10.27 6.15
N ALA A 73 17.47 -9.80 4.92
CA ALA A 73 18.13 -10.58 3.88
C ALA A 73 19.48 -11.08 4.42
N GLY A 74 19.62 -12.41 4.52
CA GLY A 74 20.86 -13.04 4.93
C GLY A 74 21.90 -13.03 3.81
N GLU A 75 23.07 -13.61 4.07
CA GLU A 75 24.07 -13.82 3.03
C GLU A 75 23.57 -14.82 1.97
N HIS A 76 24.22 -14.78 0.80
CA HIS A 76 23.87 -15.62 -0.34
C HIS A 76 23.77 -17.11 0.10
N LYS A 77 22.62 -17.74 -0.17
CA LYS A 77 22.25 -19.13 0.19
C LYS A 77 21.80 -19.38 1.63
N GLN A 78 21.78 -18.37 2.51
CA GLN A 78 21.26 -18.48 3.87
C GLN A 78 20.10 -17.50 4.10
N ALA A 79 18.98 -17.74 3.42
CA ALA A 79 17.76 -16.97 3.67
C ALA A 79 17.29 -17.20 5.12
N LYS A 80 17.30 -16.14 5.93
CA LYS A 80 16.77 -16.20 7.30
C LYS A 80 15.27 -16.45 7.26
N ASP A 81 14.74 -17.22 8.22
CA ASP A 81 13.30 -17.44 8.32
C ASP A 81 12.50 -16.13 8.42
N SER A 82 13.08 -15.11 9.08
CA SER A 82 12.51 -13.77 9.13
C SER A 82 12.40 -13.10 7.76
N HIS A 83 13.42 -13.23 6.89
CA HIS A 83 13.38 -12.73 5.52
C HIS A 83 12.25 -13.39 4.73
N VAL A 84 12.14 -14.71 4.83
CA VAL A 84 11.08 -15.47 4.13
C VAL A 84 9.70 -15.07 4.65
N ALA A 85 9.51 -15.01 5.97
CA ALA A 85 8.23 -14.66 6.58
C ALA A 85 7.80 -13.22 6.23
N LEU A 86 8.71 -12.25 6.36
CA LEU A 86 8.46 -10.84 6.02
C LEU A 86 8.25 -10.66 4.52
N GLY A 87 8.98 -11.40 3.69
CA GLY A 87 8.80 -11.39 2.23
C GLY A 87 7.42 -11.90 1.83
N ILE A 88 6.95 -13.01 2.40
CA ILE A 88 5.61 -13.56 2.15
C ILE A 88 4.53 -12.59 2.65
N ALA A 89 4.67 -12.07 3.88
CA ALA A 89 3.73 -11.12 4.44
C ALA A 89 3.67 -9.83 3.61
N GLY A 90 4.82 -9.28 3.21
CA GLY A 90 4.93 -8.10 2.37
C GLY A 90 4.32 -8.30 0.98
N ALA A 91 4.59 -9.43 0.32
CA ALA A 91 3.98 -9.76 -0.96
C ALA A 91 2.46 -9.92 -0.86
N THR A 92 1.98 -10.58 0.20
CA THR A 92 0.54 -10.75 0.45
C THR A 92 -0.13 -9.39 0.65
N ALA A 93 0.42 -8.54 1.52
CA ALA A 93 -0.08 -7.19 1.74
C ALA A 93 -0.07 -6.37 0.44
N TYR A 94 0.99 -6.49 -0.36
CA TYR A 94 1.10 -5.80 -1.65
C TYR A 94 0.00 -6.25 -2.64
N TYR A 95 -0.26 -7.56 -2.76
CA TYR A 95 -1.32 -8.08 -3.64
C TYR A 95 -2.71 -7.68 -3.15
N THR A 96 -2.93 -7.67 -1.84
CA THR A 96 -4.17 -7.15 -1.24
C THR A 96 -4.35 -5.67 -1.56
N ALA A 97 -3.31 -4.85 -1.39
CA ALA A 97 -3.36 -3.44 -1.77
C ALA A 97 -3.69 -3.25 -3.25
N ALA A 98 -3.02 -4.00 -4.15
CA ALA A 98 -3.30 -3.95 -5.57
C ALA A 98 -4.76 -4.33 -5.88
N SER A 99 -5.31 -5.34 -5.21
CA SER A 99 -6.70 -5.76 -5.41
C SER A 99 -7.70 -4.64 -5.11
N PHE A 100 -7.47 -3.83 -4.06
CA PHE A 100 -8.31 -2.68 -3.75
C PHE A 100 -8.28 -1.62 -4.85
N ALA A 101 -7.13 -1.39 -5.49
CA ALA A 101 -7.03 -0.44 -6.60
C ALA A 101 -7.72 -0.95 -7.87
N PHE A 102 -7.55 -2.23 -8.22
CA PHE A 102 -8.16 -2.82 -9.42
C PHE A 102 -9.68 -2.99 -9.32
N LEU A 103 -10.18 -3.30 -8.13
CA LEU A 103 -11.60 -3.57 -7.90
C LEU A 103 -12.39 -2.31 -7.51
N ALA A 104 -11.74 -1.15 -7.33
CA ALA A 104 -12.40 0.09 -6.99
C ALA A 104 -13.37 0.52 -8.13
N PRO A 105 -14.65 0.84 -7.84
CA PRO A 105 -15.62 1.25 -8.85
C PRO A 105 -15.12 2.45 -9.66
N GLU A 106 -15.10 2.35 -10.99
CA GLU A 106 -14.78 3.47 -11.89
C GLU A 106 -15.93 4.46 -11.94
N LEU A 107 -15.65 5.77 -11.87
CA LEU A 107 -16.67 6.80 -12.09
C LEU A 107 -16.92 6.94 -13.60
N ASP A 108 -18.17 7.21 -13.98
CA ASP A 108 -18.60 7.21 -15.39
C ASP A 108 -17.97 8.37 -16.18
N GLU A 109 -17.51 9.40 -15.47
CA GLU A 109 -16.59 10.40 -15.98
C GLU A 109 -15.16 9.89 -15.89
N LYS A 110 -14.53 9.65 -17.05
CA LYS A 110 -13.08 9.41 -17.13
C LYS A 110 -12.32 10.70 -16.83
N THR A 111 -12.34 11.13 -15.58
CA THR A 111 -11.56 12.29 -15.13
C THR A 111 -10.08 11.93 -15.27
N PRO A 112 -9.31 12.67 -16.09
CA PRO A 112 -7.91 12.35 -16.29
C PRO A 112 -7.14 12.48 -14.97
N ALA A 113 -6.07 11.69 -14.86
CA ALA A 113 -5.10 11.82 -13.80
C ALA A 113 -4.58 13.25 -13.71
N ARG A 114 -4.49 13.80 -12.49
CA ARG A 114 -3.90 15.13 -12.24
C ARG A 114 -2.81 15.06 -11.17
N GLY A 115 -1.91 16.02 -11.22
CA GLY A 115 -0.82 16.19 -10.26
C GLY A 115 0.05 14.94 -10.10
N MET A 116 0.45 14.66 -8.87
CA MET A 116 1.30 13.51 -8.53
C MET A 116 0.68 12.15 -8.86
N THR A 117 -0.64 12.07 -9.04
CA THR A 117 -1.32 10.81 -9.44
C THR A 117 -0.89 10.33 -10.82
N VAL A 118 -0.41 11.23 -11.69
CA VAL A 118 0.20 10.85 -12.97
C VAL A 118 1.50 10.07 -12.73
N TRP A 119 2.34 10.52 -11.80
CA TRP A 119 3.61 9.87 -11.46
C TRP A 119 3.40 8.54 -10.76
N HIS A 120 2.46 8.44 -9.83
CA HIS A 120 2.04 7.16 -9.24
C HIS A 120 1.68 6.14 -10.33
N ARG A 121 0.84 6.53 -11.31
CA ARG A 121 0.46 5.65 -12.44
C ARG A 121 1.63 5.26 -13.33
N ARG A 122 2.58 6.17 -13.58
CA ARG A 122 3.81 5.84 -14.33
C ARG A 122 4.68 4.85 -13.56
N LEU A 123 4.86 5.06 -12.27
CA LEU A 123 5.64 4.16 -11.41
C LEU A 123 4.95 2.81 -11.22
N ALA A 124 3.61 2.76 -11.28
CA ALA A 124 2.84 1.51 -11.24
C ALA A 124 3.22 0.55 -12.36
N TRP A 125 3.54 1.06 -13.56
CA TRP A 125 4.05 0.22 -14.66
C TRP A 125 5.41 -0.44 -14.38
N ILE A 126 6.15 0.04 -13.38
CA ILE A 126 7.42 -0.53 -12.96
C ILE A 126 7.21 -1.41 -11.72
N HIS A 127 6.63 -0.85 -10.66
CA HIS A 127 6.52 -1.57 -9.39
C HIS A 127 5.53 -2.73 -9.45
N PHE A 128 4.43 -2.61 -10.21
CA PHE A 128 3.44 -3.69 -10.35
C PHE A 128 4.04 -4.98 -10.91
N PRO A 129 4.61 -5.01 -12.13
CA PRO A 129 5.19 -6.24 -12.67
C PRO A 129 6.38 -6.74 -11.85
N ALA A 130 7.26 -5.83 -11.39
CA ALA A 130 8.44 -6.22 -10.62
C ALA A 130 8.09 -6.87 -9.27
N LEU A 131 7.11 -6.34 -8.53
CA LEU A 131 6.69 -6.89 -7.24
C LEU A 131 5.66 -8.02 -7.35
N LEU A 132 5.10 -8.24 -8.54
CA LEU A 132 4.39 -9.49 -8.85
C LEU A 132 5.38 -10.64 -9.06
N ILE A 133 6.42 -10.40 -9.85
CA ILE A 133 7.38 -11.43 -10.26
C ILE A 133 8.44 -11.68 -9.19
N GLY A 134 9.06 -10.64 -8.65
CA GLY A 134 10.22 -10.72 -7.76
C GLY A 134 10.01 -11.60 -6.51
N PRO A 135 9.01 -11.29 -5.65
CA PRO A 135 8.70 -12.11 -4.47
C PRO A 135 8.33 -13.56 -4.83
N THR A 136 7.61 -13.77 -5.93
CA THR A 136 7.29 -15.12 -6.43
C THR A 136 8.55 -15.90 -6.80
N LEU A 137 9.49 -15.27 -7.51
CA LEU A 137 10.79 -15.86 -7.81
C LEU A 137 11.60 -16.15 -6.54
N GLY A 138 11.54 -15.28 -5.54
CA GLY A 138 12.19 -15.50 -4.24
C GLY A 138 11.63 -16.71 -3.50
N TYR A 139 10.30 -16.88 -3.50
CA TYR A 139 9.64 -18.06 -2.96
C TYR A 139 10.08 -19.35 -3.66
N LEU A 140 10.13 -19.34 -5.01
CA LEU A 140 10.58 -20.49 -5.80
C LEU A 140 12.09 -20.79 -5.58
N ALA A 141 12.92 -19.76 -5.44
CA ALA A 141 14.33 -19.91 -5.10
C ALA A 141 14.50 -20.55 -3.71
N ASN A 142 13.72 -20.14 -2.72
CA ASN A 142 13.71 -20.75 -1.38
C ASN A 142 13.33 -22.25 -1.44
N GLN A 143 12.34 -22.62 -2.27
CA GLN A 143 12.00 -24.03 -2.47
C GLN A 143 13.16 -24.84 -3.08
N LYS A 144 13.94 -24.25 -3.99
CA LYS A 144 15.15 -24.90 -4.55
C LYS A 144 16.20 -25.13 -3.47
N TYR A 145 16.49 -24.11 -2.66
CA TYR A 145 17.44 -24.23 -1.55
C TYR A 145 17.03 -25.32 -0.55
N LYS A 146 15.74 -25.38 -0.17
CA LYS A 146 15.21 -26.43 0.72
C LYS A 146 15.35 -27.86 0.16
N LYS A 147 15.49 -28.00 -1.16
CA LYS A 147 15.73 -29.28 -1.86
C LYS A 147 17.22 -29.55 -2.11
N GLY A 148 18.13 -28.74 -1.57
CA GLY A 148 19.57 -28.84 -1.84
C GLY A 148 19.97 -28.44 -3.27
N GLN A 149 19.10 -27.71 -3.98
CA GLN A 149 19.33 -27.26 -5.35
C GLN A 149 19.68 -25.77 -5.38
N GLU A 150 20.61 -25.38 -6.25
CA GLU A 150 20.92 -23.97 -6.50
C GLU A 150 19.88 -23.37 -7.46
N PRO A 151 19.31 -22.18 -7.16
CA PRO A 151 18.46 -21.47 -8.09
C PRO A 151 19.26 -20.96 -9.29
N THR A 152 18.73 -21.17 -10.49
CA THR A 152 19.35 -20.75 -11.76
C THR A 152 18.44 -19.80 -12.53
N GLY A 153 18.95 -19.20 -13.60
CA GLY A 153 18.17 -18.33 -14.48
C GLY A 153 17.58 -17.12 -13.74
N MET A 154 16.27 -16.90 -13.86
CA MET A 154 15.60 -15.76 -13.22
C MET A 154 15.46 -15.91 -11.70
N LEU A 155 15.48 -17.14 -11.15
CA LEU A 155 15.27 -17.36 -9.71
C LEU A 155 16.40 -16.72 -8.88
N LYS A 156 17.64 -16.71 -9.41
CA LYS A 156 18.78 -16.04 -8.75
C LYS A 156 18.67 -14.51 -8.79
N ASN A 157 17.87 -13.96 -9.70
CA ASN A 157 17.72 -12.52 -9.91
C ASN A 157 16.54 -11.92 -9.13
N HIS A 158 15.85 -12.71 -8.30
CA HIS A 158 14.70 -12.21 -7.53
C HIS A 158 15.06 -10.98 -6.71
N ALA A 159 16.26 -10.93 -6.12
CA ALA A 159 16.73 -9.79 -5.35
C ALA A 159 16.80 -8.52 -6.22
N ALA A 160 17.45 -8.60 -7.39
CA ALA A 160 17.56 -7.45 -8.31
C ALA A 160 16.19 -6.95 -8.79
N ILE A 161 15.31 -7.87 -9.22
CA ILE A 161 13.96 -7.54 -9.70
C ILE A 161 13.14 -6.91 -8.56
N THR A 162 13.18 -7.51 -7.37
CA THR A 162 12.41 -7.03 -6.21
C THR A 162 12.94 -5.68 -5.75
N THR A 163 14.25 -5.43 -5.77
CA THR A 163 14.84 -4.13 -5.40
C THR A 163 14.38 -3.01 -6.35
N ILE A 164 14.38 -3.24 -7.66
CA ILE A 164 13.88 -2.25 -8.63
C ILE A 164 12.40 -1.96 -8.37
N GLY A 165 11.59 -3.02 -8.18
CA GLY A 165 10.18 -2.89 -7.86
C GLY A 165 9.94 -2.15 -6.55
N PHE A 166 10.73 -2.44 -5.52
CA PHE A 166 10.64 -1.81 -4.20
C PHE A 166 10.99 -0.33 -4.25
N ILE A 167 12.05 0.07 -4.97
CA ILE A 167 12.41 1.48 -5.12
C ILE A 167 11.30 2.23 -5.86
N ALA A 168 10.79 1.68 -6.96
CA ALA A 168 9.67 2.27 -7.70
C ALA A 168 8.40 2.35 -6.85
N PHE A 169 8.15 1.34 -5.99
CA PHE A 169 7.02 1.33 -5.07
C PHE A 169 7.17 2.39 -3.98
N ALA A 170 8.33 2.50 -3.35
CA ALA A 170 8.63 3.51 -2.35
C ALA A 170 8.49 4.93 -2.92
N ALA A 171 9.04 5.17 -4.12
CA ALA A 171 8.86 6.42 -4.84
C ALA A 171 7.38 6.70 -5.13
N SER A 172 6.62 5.68 -5.56
CA SER A 172 5.20 5.79 -5.84
C SER A 172 4.40 6.17 -4.58
N ALA A 173 4.72 5.57 -3.43
CA ALA A 173 4.12 5.94 -2.15
C ALA A 173 4.42 7.40 -1.77
N LEU A 174 5.67 7.86 -1.96
CA LEU A 174 6.06 9.24 -1.67
C LEU A 174 5.31 10.27 -2.53
N THR A 175 5.05 9.95 -3.81
CA THR A 175 4.27 10.86 -4.67
C THR A 175 2.86 11.10 -4.13
N MET A 176 2.31 10.18 -3.34
CA MET A 176 0.97 10.29 -2.76
C MET A 176 0.94 10.93 -1.38
N THR A 177 2.10 11.26 -0.80
CA THR A 177 2.21 11.95 0.50
C THR A 177 2.59 13.42 0.38
N ILE A 178 2.97 13.87 -0.81
CA ILE A 178 3.39 15.26 -1.07
C ILE A 178 2.32 15.92 -1.95
N GLU A 179 1.62 16.91 -1.39
CA GLU A 179 0.64 17.73 -2.12
C GLU A 179 1.34 18.98 -2.68
N PHE A 180 1.13 19.28 -3.97
CA PHE A 180 1.47 20.54 -4.62
C PHE A 180 0.29 20.97 -5.50
#